data_AF-A0A1Q7C331-F1
#
_entry.id   AF-A0A1Q7C331-F1
#
_cell.length_a   1.000
_cell.length_b   1.000
_cell.length_c   1.000
_cell.angle_alpha   90.00
_cell.angle_beta   90.00
_cell.angle_gamma   90.00
#
_symmetry.space_group_name_H-M   'P 1'
#
loop_
_entity.id
_entity.type
_entity.pdbx_description
1 polymer ?
#
loop_
_entity_poly.entity_id
_entity_poly.type
_entity_poly.pdbx_seq_one_letter_code
_entity_poly.pdbx_strand_id
1 'polypeptide(L)'
;MFGMEVSPSLLRGTGAALHDLAAEVRSALSGDRDGPDDSDRATDIALHNQVSAWDGYLTGLATRLDDAGDGLAQAADGYADSDARTRFRFGRRLC
;
A
#
# COMPACT_ATOMS: atom_id res chain seq x y z
N MET A 1 -0.05 -28.99 -14.44
CA MET A 1 -0.73 -27.81 -13.86
C MET A 1 0.27 -27.17 -12.92
N PHE A 2 1.10 -26.25 -13.42
CA PHE A 2 2.04 -25.52 -12.58
C PHE A 2 1.23 -24.43 -11.88
N GLY A 3 0.82 -24.69 -10.64
CA GLY A 3 0.34 -23.61 -9.79
C GLY A 3 1.49 -22.62 -9.69
N MET A 4 1.25 -21.37 -10.05
CA MET A 4 2.20 -20.30 -9.77
C MET A 4 2.30 -20.24 -8.24
N GLU A 5 3.34 -20.86 -7.66
CA GLU A 5 3.61 -20.83 -6.22
C GLU A 5 3.98 -19.41 -5.84
N VAL A 6 2.94 -18.62 -5.56
CA VAL A 6 3.09 -17.29 -4.99
C VAL A 6 3.70 -17.49 -3.60
N SER A 7 5.02 -17.29 -3.51
CA SER A 7 5.77 -17.53 -2.28
C SER A 7 5.34 -16.53 -1.20
N PRO A 8 5.10 -16.96 0.05
CA PRO A 8 4.71 -16.06 1.14
C PRO A 8 5.71 -14.91 1.38
N SER A 9 6.99 -15.15 1.10
CA SER A 9 8.05 -14.14 1.12
C SER A 9 7.86 -13.06 0.04
N LEU A 10 7.39 -13.45 -1.14
CA LEU A 10 7.08 -12.53 -2.24
C LEU A 10 5.88 -11.65 -1.88
N LEU A 11 4.85 -12.23 -1.25
CA LEU A 11 3.67 -11.50 -0.76
C LEU A 11 4.05 -10.46 0.30
N ARG A 12 4.84 -10.85 1.31
CA ARG A 12 5.35 -9.91 2.33
C ARG A 12 6.23 -8.82 1.73
N GLY A 13 7.14 -9.17 0.83
CA GLY A 13 8.01 -8.19 0.16
C GLY A 13 7.21 -7.19 -0.67
N THR A 14 6.18 -7.67 -1.38
CA THR A 14 5.29 -6.81 -2.17
C THR A 14 4.44 -5.92 -1.27
N GLY A 15 3.90 -6.44 -0.16
CA GLY A 15 3.14 -5.64 0.80
C GLY A 15 3.97 -4.55 1.46
N ALA A 16 5.21 -4.86 1.86
CA ALA A 16 6.15 -3.87 2.38
C ALA A 16 6.44 -2.75 1.37
N ALA A 17 6.67 -3.09 0.10
CA ALA A 17 6.88 -2.10 -0.96
C ALA A 17 5.66 -1.19 -1.20
N LEU A 18 4.44 -1.70 -1.02
CA LEU A 18 3.21 -0.89 -1.12
C LEU A 18 3.08 0.09 0.05
N HIS A 19 3.43 -0.34 1.27
CA HIS A 19 3.46 0.56 2.43
C HIS A 19 4.52 1.65 2.31
N ASP A 20 5.73 1.30 1.85
CA ASP A 20 6.80 2.27 1.60
C ASP A 20 6.34 3.31 0.58
N LEU A 21 5.69 2.88 -0.51
CA LEU A 21 5.11 3.78 -1.51
C LEU A 21 4.00 4.67 -0.91
N ALA A 22 3.13 4.12 -0.08
CA ALA A 22 2.10 4.91 0.61
C ALA A 22 2.71 5.95 1.56
N ALA A 23 3.82 5.63 2.22
CA ALA A 23 4.57 6.56 3.05
C ALA A 23 5.24 7.67 2.22
N GLU A 24 5.86 7.34 1.09
CA GLU A 24 6.43 8.33 0.16
C GLU A 24 5.38 9.29 -0.37
N VAL A 25 4.20 8.78 -0.78
CA VAL A 25 3.08 9.63 -1.23
C VAL A 25 2.62 10.57 -0.13
N ARG A 26 2.47 10.10 1.12
CA ARG A 26 2.12 10.95 2.27
C ARG A 26 3.18 11.99 2.58
N SER A 27 4.46 11.64 2.45
CA SER A 27 5.57 12.57 2.66
C SER A 27 5.58 13.67 1.60
N ALA A 28 5.34 13.33 0.34
CA ALA A 28 5.24 14.29 -0.76
C ALA A 28 4.07 15.27 -0.56
N LEU A 29 2.89 14.77 -0.16
CA LEU A 29 1.73 15.60 0.19
C LEU A 29 2.00 16.55 1.36
N SER A 30 2.81 16.12 2.34
CA SER A 30 3.14 16.93 3.50
C SER A 30 4.20 18.00 3.20
N GLY A 31 5.13 17.70 2.29
CA GLY A 31 6.22 18.60 1.90
C GLY A 31 5.83 19.73 0.96
N ASP A 32 4.75 19.58 0.18
CA ASP A 32 4.30 20.61 -0.79
C ASP A 32 3.52 21.77 -0.13
N ARG A 33 3.20 21.67 1.16
CA ARG A 33 2.47 22.70 1.93
C ARG A 33 3.31 23.91 2.35
N ASP A 34 4.64 23.86 2.23
CA ASP A 34 5.56 24.94 2.67
C ASP A 34 6.01 25.88 1.53
N GLY A 35 5.39 25.81 0.36
CA GLY A 35 5.67 26.71 -0.77
C GLY A 35 5.14 28.14 -0.57
N PRO A 36 5.83 29.18 -1.09
CA PRO A 36 5.41 30.58 -0.91
C PRO A 36 4.04 30.85 -1.53
N ASP A 37 3.12 31.30 -0.68
CA ASP A 37 1.76 31.77 -0.97
C ASP A 37 1.83 33.01 -1.89
N ASP A 38 1.50 32.85 -3.19
CA ASP A 38 1.52 33.96 -4.16
C ASP A 38 0.15 34.15 -4.84
N SER A 39 -0.68 34.94 -4.14
CA SER A 39 -1.68 35.91 -4.60
C SER A 39 -2.14 35.88 -6.08
N ASP A 40 -3.22 35.15 -6.40
CA ASP A 40 -4.15 35.55 -7.48
C ASP A 40 -5.57 34.99 -7.30
N ARG A 41 -6.37 35.67 -6.45
CA ARG A 41 -7.56 35.19 -5.72
C ARG A 41 -8.75 34.60 -6.53
N ALA A 42 -8.76 34.73 -7.86
CA ALA A 42 -9.81 34.15 -8.72
C ALA A 42 -9.32 32.87 -9.44
N THR A 43 -8.05 32.85 -9.84
CA THR A 43 -7.33 31.63 -10.24
C THR A 43 -7.17 30.70 -9.04
N ASP A 44 -7.08 31.29 -7.84
CA ASP A 44 -6.92 30.63 -6.56
C ASP A 44 -8.07 29.67 -6.21
N ILE A 45 -9.34 29.97 -6.47
CA ILE A 45 -10.43 29.03 -6.12
C ILE A 45 -10.43 27.80 -7.02
N ALA A 46 -10.23 27.97 -8.34
CA ALA A 46 -10.19 26.85 -9.27
C ALA A 46 -8.93 26.00 -9.04
N LEU A 47 -7.78 26.65 -8.82
CA LEU A 47 -6.52 26.00 -8.49
C LEU A 47 -6.61 25.30 -7.13
N HIS A 48 -7.17 25.94 -6.11
CA HIS A 48 -7.37 25.38 -4.78
C HIS A 48 -8.33 24.18 -4.79
N ASN A 49 -9.42 24.25 -5.56
CA ASN A 49 -10.31 23.11 -5.76
C ASN A 49 -9.59 21.95 -6.46
N GLN A 50 -8.74 22.24 -7.44
CA GLN A 50 -7.96 21.24 -8.15
C GLN A 50 -6.88 20.61 -7.26
N VAL A 51 -6.15 21.41 -6.48
CA VAL A 51 -5.19 20.96 -5.47
C VAL A 51 -5.88 20.11 -4.41
N SER A 52 -7.05 20.53 -3.93
CA SER A 52 -7.85 19.76 -2.95
C SER A 52 -8.35 18.42 -3.52
N ALA A 53 -8.73 18.40 -4.81
CA ALA A 53 -9.13 17.17 -5.48
C ALA A 53 -7.94 16.21 -5.65
N TRP A 54 -6.75 16.73 -5.95
CA TRP A 54 -5.52 15.95 -6.01
C TRP A 54 -5.09 15.43 -4.63
N ASP A 55 -5.16 16.25 -3.59
CA ASP A 55 -4.88 15.84 -2.21
C ASP A 55 -5.81 14.71 -1.76
N GLY A 56 -7.12 14.84 -2.04
CA GLY A 56 -8.10 13.79 -1.76
C GLY A 56 -7.87 12.50 -2.54
N TYR A 57 -7.53 12.61 -3.84
CA TYR A 57 -7.21 11.45 -4.67
C TYR A 57 -5.94 10.72 -4.19
N LEU A 58 -4.87 11.45 -3.91
CA LEU A 58 -3.59 10.90 -3.47
C LEU A 58 -3.69 10.31 -2.07
N THR A 59 -4.45 10.93 -1.18
CA THR A 59 -4.79 10.36 0.13
C THR A 59 -5.54 9.03 -0.03
N GLY A 60 -6.57 8.99 -0.88
CA GLY A 60 -7.30 7.75 -1.15
C GLY A 60 -6.45 6.66 -1.82
N LEU A 61 -5.49 7.06 -2.66
CA LEU A 61 -4.52 6.14 -3.25
C LEU A 61 -3.61 5.53 -2.18
N ALA A 62 -3.07 6.35 -1.27
CA ALA A 62 -2.23 5.88 -0.17
C ALA A 62 -2.99 4.89 0.74
N THR A 63 -4.25 5.17 1.08
CA THR A 63 -5.08 4.22 1.85
C THR A 63 -5.25 2.88 1.13
N ARG A 64 -5.52 2.89 -0.18
CA ARG A 64 -5.66 1.65 -0.95
C ARG A 64 -4.36 0.84 -1.03
N LEU A 65 -3.23 1.52 -1.07
CA LEU A 65 -1.92 0.86 -1.05
C LEU A 65 -1.65 0.21 0.31
N ASP A 66 -1.99 0.88 1.41
CA ASP A 66 -1.92 0.28 2.76
C ASP A 66 -2.86 -0.92 2.89
N ASP A 67 -4.12 -0.80 2.50
CA ASP A 67 -5.10 -1.90 2.56
C ASP A 67 -4.64 -3.11 1.72
N ALA A 68 -4.05 -2.86 0.55
CA ALA A 68 -3.46 -3.91 -0.27
C ALA A 68 -2.23 -4.54 0.39
N GLY A 69 -1.37 -3.75 1.04
CA GLY A 69 -0.24 -4.23 1.83
C GLY A 69 -0.69 -5.15 2.97
N ASP A 70 -1.68 -4.74 3.75
CA ASP A 70 -2.28 -5.52 4.83
C ASP A 70 -2.89 -6.82 4.32
N GLY A 71 -3.62 -6.76 3.20
CA GLY A 71 -4.19 -7.95 2.56
C GLY A 71 -3.13 -8.96 2.12
N LEU A 72 -2.01 -8.50 1.58
CA LEU A 72 -0.88 -9.37 1.18
C LEU A 72 -0.16 -9.96 2.41
N ALA A 73 0.01 -9.19 3.48
CA ALA A 73 0.57 -9.67 4.74
C ALA A 73 -0.32 -10.75 5.37
N GLN A 74 -1.64 -10.51 5.42
CA GLN A 74 -2.61 -11.45 5.94
C GLN A 74 -2.66 -12.73 5.11
N ALA A 75 -2.56 -12.63 3.78
CA ALA A 75 -2.46 -13.80 2.90
C ALA A 75 -1.19 -14.62 3.21
N ALA A 76 -0.04 -13.95 3.36
CA ALA A 76 1.22 -14.62 3.68
C ALA A 76 1.16 -15.36 5.02
N ASP A 77 0.53 -14.75 6.03
CA ASP A 77 0.34 -15.36 7.35
C ASP A 77 -0.63 -16.56 7.29
N GLY A 78 -1.70 -16.46 6.49
CA GLY A 78 -2.61 -17.58 6.25
C GLY A 78 -1.94 -18.79 5.57
N TYR A 79 -1.02 -18.54 4.63
CA TYR A 79 -0.19 -19.60 4.04
C TYR A 79 0.76 -20.23 5.07
N ALA A 80 1.38 -19.42 5.93
CA ALA A 80 2.27 -19.91 6.98
C ALA A 80 1.52 -20.76 8.03
N ASP A 81 0.32 -20.35 8.46
CA ASP A 81 -0.51 -21.13 9.38
C ASP A 81 -0.98 -22.45 8.74
N SER A 82 -1.36 -22.40 7.46
CA SER A 82 -1.75 -23.60 6.71
C SER A 82 -0.59 -24.60 6.59
N ASP A 83 0.63 -24.15 6.28
CA ASP A 83 1.80 -25.02 6.23
C ASP A 83 2.14 -25.59 7.61
N ALA A 84 2.10 -24.77 8.67
CA ALA A 84 2.33 -25.21 10.04
C ALA A 84 1.31 -26.28 10.48
N ARG A 85 0.03 -26.09 10.16
CA ARG A 85 -1.05 -27.04 10.48
C ARG A 85 -0.91 -28.35 9.71
N THR A 86 -0.48 -28.28 8.45
CA THR A 86 -0.22 -29.46 7.62
C THR A 86 1.00 -30.23 8.13
N ARG A 87 2.05 -29.53 8.54
CA ARG A 87 3.25 -30.11 9.16
C ARG A 87 2.94 -30.79 10.49
N PHE A 88 2.11 -30.18 11.33
CA PHE A 88 1.67 -30.78 12.60
C PHE A 88 0.84 -32.05 12.36
N ARG A 89 -0.04 -32.04 11.36
CA ARG A 89 -0.97 -33.15 11.08
C ARG A 89 -0.34 -34.32 10.32
N PHE A 90 0.64 -34.08 9.47
CA PHE A 90 1.18 -35.09 8.54
C PHE A 90 2.70 -35.24 8.55
N GLY A 91 3.44 -34.44 9.34
CA GLY A 91 4.89 -34.56 9.47
C GLY A 91 5.71 -34.19 8.23
N ARG A 92 5.11 -33.60 7.18
CA ARG A 92 5.81 -33.16 5.95
C ARG A 92 5.54 -31.69 5.63
N ARG A 93 6.56 -31.00 5.09
CA ARG A 93 6.42 -29.69 4.43
C ARG A 93 5.84 -29.89 3.04
N LEU A 94 4.85 -29.09 2.66
CA LEU A 94 4.48 -28.93 1.26
C LEU A 94 5.43 -27.86 0.72
N CYS A 95 6.46 -28.34 0.02
CA CYS A 95 7.26 -27.50 -0.87
C CYS A 95 6.39 -27.07 -2.03
#